data_AF-A0A9D9T5P2-F1
#
_entry.id   AF-A0A9D9T5P2-F1
#
_cell.length_a   1.000
_cell.length_b   1.000
_cell.length_c   1.000
_cell.angle_alpha   90.00
_cell.angle_beta   90.00
_cell.angle_gamma   90.00
#
_symmetry.space_group_name_H-M   'P 1'
#
loop_
_entity.id
_entity.type
_entity.pdbx_description
1 polymer ?
#
loop_
_entity_poly.entity_id
_entity_poly.type
_entity_poly.pdbx_seq_one_letter_code
_entity_poly.pdbx_strand_id
1 'polypeptide(L)'
;MKKLASLTNREKQLVLVTLGVISTLGFMLKLPRIFHGIDKEMHTLFYFFAAFVLTALYPKKHVFIALFLAFFGVCIEVAQHLSNRLFVKRIHGRFDIEDVIANCKGILFFSLIYLCWRLFKKTTA
;
A
#
# COMPACT_ATOMS: atom_id res chain seq x y z
N MET A 1 -18.47 0.56 -1.44
CA MET A 1 -17.78 1.52 -2.34
C MET A 1 -18.54 2.84 -2.57
N LYS A 2 -19.88 2.87 -2.75
CA LYS A 2 -20.60 4.11 -3.13
C LYS A 2 -20.32 5.33 -2.22
N LYS A 3 -20.24 5.13 -0.89
CA LYS A 3 -19.98 6.20 0.10
C LYS A 3 -18.59 6.84 0.01
N LEU A 4 -17.55 6.06 -0.30
CA LEU A 4 -16.17 6.58 -0.48
C LEU A 4 -16.03 7.29 -1.83
N ALA A 5 -16.69 6.77 -2.86
CA ALA A 5 -16.69 7.38 -4.19
C ALA A 5 -17.42 8.74 -4.21
N SER A 6 -18.43 8.92 -3.34
CA SER A 6 -19.23 10.15 -3.24
C SER A 6 -18.58 11.30 -2.46
N LEU A 7 -17.40 11.08 -1.85
CA LEU A 7 -16.64 12.14 -1.21
C LEU A 7 -16.25 13.24 -2.23
N THR A 8 -16.20 14.48 -1.78
CA THR A 8 -15.66 15.61 -2.55
C THR A 8 -14.17 15.41 -2.82
N ASN A 9 -13.63 16.09 -3.84
CA ASN A 9 -12.20 15.97 -4.17
C ASN A 9 -11.29 16.41 -3.01
N ARG A 10 -11.68 17.43 -2.25
CA ARG A 10 -10.93 17.91 -1.08
C ARG A 10 -10.89 16.86 0.03
N GLU A 11 -12.01 16.21 0.33
CA GLU A 11 -12.05 15.12 1.32
C GLU A 11 -11.20 13.93 0.89
N LYS A 12 -11.24 13.55 -0.40
CA LYS A 12 -10.39 12.46 -0.91
C LYS A 12 -8.90 12.80 -0.81
N GLN A 13 -8.52 14.03 -1.12
CA GLN A 13 -7.14 14.51 -0.98
C GLN A 13 -6.70 14.49 0.49
N LEU A 14 -7.55 14.96 1.40
CA LEU A 14 -7.27 14.94 2.83
C LEU A 14 -7.02 13.51 3.33
N VAL A 15 -7.92 12.58 3.00
CA VAL A 15 -7.77 11.15 3.34
C VAL A 15 -6.46 10.59 2.77
N LEU A 16 -6.15 10.88 1.50
CA LEU A 16 -4.95 10.39 0.83
C LEU A 16 -3.67 10.91 1.48
N VAL A 17 -3.61 12.20 1.79
CA VAL A 17 -2.44 12.81 2.45
C VAL A 17 -2.28 12.27 3.86
N THR A 18 -3.35 12.23 4.66
CA THR A 18 -3.31 11.73 6.04
C THR A 18 -2.86 10.27 6.08
N LEU A 19 -3.48 9.39 5.30
CA LEU A 19 -3.10 7.97 5.26
C LEU A 19 -1.70 7.79 4.68
N GLY A 20 -1.33 8.56 3.66
CA GLY A 20 0.01 8.50 3.06
C GLY A 20 1.11 8.86 4.06
N VAL A 21 0.93 9.95 4.82
CA VAL A 21 1.88 10.37 5.87
C VAL A 21 1.98 9.32 6.97
N ILE A 22 0.85 8.87 7.52
CA ILE A 22 0.83 7.87 8.60
C ILE A 22 1.51 6.57 8.15
N SER A 23 1.21 6.11 6.93
CA SER A 23 1.80 4.90 6.38
C SER A 23 3.30 5.05 6.19
N THR A 24 3.75 6.15 5.59
CA THR A 24 5.19 6.42 5.35
C THR A 24 5.96 6.42 6.66
N LEU A 25 5.43 7.09 7.70
CA LEU A 25 6.03 7.08 9.02
C LEU A 25 6.05 5.66 9.60
N GLY A 26 4.96 4.91 9.47
CA GLY A 26 4.85 3.52 9.91
C GLY A 26 5.93 2.60 9.32
N PHE A 27 6.14 2.65 8.01
CA PHE A 27 7.20 1.86 7.34
C PHE A 27 8.61 2.29 7.76
N MET A 28 8.82 3.57 8.05
CA MET A 28 10.14 4.03 8.49
C MET A 28 10.48 3.57 9.91
N LEU A 29 9.49 3.26 10.74
CA LEU A 29 9.73 2.78 12.10
C LEU A 29 10.17 1.32 12.10
N LYS A 30 11.15 1.00 12.97
CA LYS A 30 11.57 -0.38 13.16
C LYS A 30 10.47 -1.19 13.82
N LEU A 31 10.12 -2.32 13.20
CA LEU A 31 9.10 -3.22 13.73
C LEU A 31 9.54 -3.82 15.09
N PRO A 32 8.66 -3.87 16.11
CA PRO A 32 8.94 -4.57 17.35
C PRO A 32 9.24 -6.05 17.12
N ARG A 33 10.16 -6.61 17.92
CA ARG A 33 10.69 -7.97 17.71
C ARG A 33 9.62 -9.07 17.64
N ILE A 34 8.50 -8.90 18.34
CA ILE A 34 7.39 -9.85 18.38
C ILE A 34 6.75 -10.04 16.99
N PHE A 35 6.81 -9.02 16.13
CA PHE A 35 6.17 -9.04 14.82
C PHE A 35 7.12 -9.41 13.67
N HIS A 36 8.41 -9.64 13.93
CA HIS A 36 9.39 -9.99 12.88
C HIS A 36 9.03 -11.29 12.14
N GLY A 37 8.36 -12.23 12.81
CA GLY A 37 7.92 -13.48 12.18
C GLY A 37 6.73 -13.34 11.22
N ILE A 38 6.05 -12.19 11.23
CA ILE A 38 4.87 -11.92 10.39
C ILE A 38 5.01 -10.64 9.53
N ASP A 39 6.23 -10.14 9.39
CA ASP A 39 6.50 -8.85 8.75
C ASP A 39 6.01 -8.83 7.29
N LYS A 40 6.32 -9.89 6.55
CA LYS A 40 5.90 -10.06 5.14
C LYS A 40 4.38 -10.15 5.00
N GLU A 41 3.70 -10.80 5.93
CA GLU A 41 2.24 -10.88 5.99
C GLU A 41 1.64 -9.50 6.25
N MET A 42 2.26 -8.69 7.13
CA MET A 42 1.86 -7.32 7.39
C MET A 42 2.03 -6.42 6.16
N HIS A 43 3.16 -6.54 5.45
CA HIS A 43 3.39 -5.86 4.17
C HIS A 43 2.32 -6.22 3.13
N THR A 44 2.07 -7.52 2.97
CA THR A 44 1.02 -8.04 2.06
C THR A 44 -0.35 -7.48 2.42
N LEU A 45 -0.72 -7.51 3.71
CA LEU A 45 -2.01 -7.04 4.20
C LEU A 45 -2.16 -5.52 4.04
N PHE A 46 -1.11 -4.76 4.34
CA PHE A 46 -1.10 -3.32 4.18
C PHE A 46 -1.35 -2.93 2.71
N TYR A 47 -0.59 -3.51 1.77
CA TYR A 47 -0.71 -3.18 0.35
C TYR A 47 -2.03 -3.66 -0.26
N PHE A 48 -2.60 -4.76 0.23
CA PHE A 48 -3.97 -5.18 -0.10
C PHE A 48 -5.00 -4.10 0.28
N PHE A 49 -4.96 -3.63 1.53
CA PHE A 49 -5.90 -2.60 2.00
C PHE A 49 -5.64 -1.24 1.37
N ALA A 50 -4.39 -0.86 1.12
CA ALA A 50 -4.06 0.35 0.40
C ALA A 50 -4.67 0.33 -1.01
N ALA A 51 -4.51 -0.77 -1.74
CA ALA A 51 -5.11 -0.94 -3.06
C ALA A 51 -6.65 -0.89 -3.00
N PHE A 52 -7.25 -1.51 -1.98
CA PHE A 52 -8.70 -1.43 -1.74
C PHE A 52 -9.19 -0.01 -1.49
N VAL A 53 -8.61 0.71 -0.53
CA VAL A 53 -9.04 2.06 -0.13
C VAL A 53 -8.87 3.02 -1.31
N LEU A 54 -7.71 3.02 -1.97
CA LEU A 54 -7.45 3.90 -3.09
C LEU A 54 -8.37 3.59 -4.28
N THR A 55 -8.62 2.31 -4.58
CA THR A 55 -9.57 1.92 -5.63
C THR A 55 -11.01 2.28 -5.25
N ALA A 56 -11.38 2.21 -3.97
CA ALA A 56 -12.69 2.65 -3.51
C ALA A 56 -12.89 4.18 -3.63
N LEU A 57 -11.84 4.97 -3.41
CA LEU A 57 -11.85 6.42 -3.62
C LEU A 57 -11.88 6.79 -5.12
N TYR A 58 -11.16 6.03 -5.95
CA TYR A 58 -11.01 6.24 -7.40
C TYR A 58 -11.25 4.95 -8.23
N PRO A 59 -12.51 4.49 -8.37
CA PRO A 59 -12.82 3.18 -8.97
C PRO A 59 -12.34 2.98 -10.42
N LYS A 60 -12.19 4.06 -11.17
CA LYS A 60 -11.73 3.99 -12.58
C LYS A 60 -10.20 4.03 -12.74
N LYS A 61 -9.45 4.10 -11.64
CA LYS A 61 -7.99 4.31 -11.65
C LYS A 61 -7.21 3.12 -11.08
N HIS A 62 -7.85 1.96 -10.91
CA HIS A 62 -7.24 0.78 -10.28
C HIS A 62 -5.88 0.39 -10.87
N VAL A 63 -5.73 0.35 -12.20
CA VAL A 63 -4.45 0.00 -12.85
C VAL A 63 -3.35 0.99 -12.47
N PHE A 64 -3.65 2.29 -12.53
CA PHE A 64 -2.70 3.32 -12.11
C PHE A 64 -2.35 3.21 -10.62
N ILE A 65 -3.34 2.94 -9.77
CA ILE A 65 -3.16 2.74 -8.33
C ILE A 65 -2.24 1.54 -8.05
N ALA A 66 -2.45 0.42 -8.74
CA ALA A 66 -1.62 -0.78 -8.59
C ALA A 66 -0.16 -0.50 -8.95
N LEU A 67 0.08 0.17 -10.08
CA LEU A 67 1.42 0.57 -10.51
C LEU A 67 2.06 1.57 -9.55
N PHE A 68 1.30 2.58 -9.10
CA PHE A 68 1.76 3.57 -8.14
C PHE A 68 2.17 2.91 -6.82
N LEU A 69 1.35 2.01 -6.28
CA LEU A 69 1.66 1.29 -5.05
C LEU A 69 2.89 0.39 -5.21
N ALA A 70 3.01 -0.34 -6.31
CA ALA A 70 4.19 -1.16 -6.57
C ALA A 70 5.48 -0.31 -6.61
N PHE A 71 5.43 0.83 -7.30
CA PHE A 71 6.54 1.78 -7.32
C PHE A 71 6.83 2.36 -5.93
N PHE A 72 5.79 2.76 -5.19
CA PHE A 72 5.92 3.29 -3.83
C PHE A 72 6.58 2.28 -2.87
N GLY A 73 6.26 0.98 -3.00
CA GLY A 73 6.90 -0.09 -2.22
C GLY A 73 8.38 -0.26 -2.50
N VAL A 74 8.85 -0.01 -3.74
CA VAL A 74 10.28 0.04 -4.01
C VAL A 74 10.90 1.31 -3.41
N CYS A 75 10.24 2.45 -3.55
CA CYS A 75 10.74 3.72 -3.02
C CYS A 75 10.90 3.71 -1.50
N ILE A 76 9.98 3.08 -0.76
CA ILE A 76 10.06 3.05 0.70
C ILE A 76 11.26 2.24 1.19
N GLU A 77 11.55 1.09 0.55
CA GLU A 77 12.74 0.26 0.81
C GLU A 77 14.04 1.01 0.49
N VAL A 78 14.09 1.72 -0.64
CA VAL A 78 15.23 2.58 -0.98
C VAL A 78 15.42 3.68 0.07
N ALA A 79 14.33 4.30 0.51
CA ALA A 79 14.38 5.36 1.50
C ALA A 79 14.79 4.85 2.89
N GLN A 80 14.33 3.67 3.31
CA GLN A 80 14.79 2.98 4.53
C GLN A 80 16.30 2.68 4.44
N HIS A 81 16.76 2.10 3.33
CA HIS A 81 18.18 1.83 3.11
C HIS A 81 19.04 3.13 3.08
N LEU A 82 18.55 4.20 2.45
CA LEU A 82 19.23 5.50 2.45
C LEU A 82 19.25 6.13 3.85
N SER A 83 18.16 6.02 4.62
CA SER A 83 18.10 6.52 5.99
C SER A 83 19.21 5.94 6.86
N ASN A 84 19.53 4.65 6.68
CA ASN A 84 20.62 4.00 7.40
C ASN A 84 22.03 4.51 7.05
N ARG A 85 22.18 5.21 5.92
CA ARG A 85 23.44 5.88 5.55
C ARG A 85 23.51 7.31 6.07
N LEU A 86 22.35 7.97 6.24
CA LEU A 86 22.27 9.37 6.65
C LEU A 86 22.22 9.56 8.17
N PHE A 87 21.75 8.56 8.93
CA PHE A 87 21.65 8.63 10.39
C PHE A 87 22.69 7.77 11.10
N VAL A 88 23.26 8.29 12.20
CA VAL A 88 24.28 7.59 13.03
C VAL A 88 23.74 6.28 13.61
N LYS A 89 22.44 6.25 13.96
CA LYS A 89 21.74 5.04 14.38
C LYS A 89 20.86 4.57 13.22
N ARG A 90 20.97 3.28 12.89
CA ARG A 90 20.10 2.64 11.90
C ARG A 90 18.65 2.72 12.37
N ILE A 91 17.81 3.32 11.54
CA ILE A 91 16.37 3.43 11.76
C ILE A 91 15.68 2.15 11.29
N HIS A 92 16.21 1.49 10.25
CA HIS A 92 15.61 0.28 9.67
C HIS A 92 16.64 -0.78 9.22
N GLY A 93 16.16 -1.91 8.68
CA GLY A 93 16.96 -2.98 8.07
C GLY A 93 17.62 -2.59 6.74
N ARG A 94 18.30 -3.54 6.08
CA ARG A 94 18.80 -3.37 4.71
C ARG A 94 17.60 -3.40 3.74
N PHE A 95 17.81 -2.97 2.49
CA PHE A 95 16.83 -3.17 1.43
C PHE A 95 16.48 -4.66 1.33
N ASP A 96 15.19 -5.00 1.46
CA ASP A 96 14.73 -6.38 1.33
C ASP A 96 13.82 -6.54 0.10
N ILE A 97 14.27 -7.37 -0.85
CA ILE A 97 13.48 -7.68 -2.05
C ILE A 97 12.22 -8.48 -1.71
N GLU A 98 12.25 -9.24 -0.63
CA GLU A 98 11.12 -10.03 -0.17
C GLU A 98 9.95 -9.15 0.29
N ASP A 99 10.24 -7.98 0.86
CA ASP A 99 9.23 -7.01 1.27
C ASP A 99 8.56 -6.36 0.06
N VAL A 100 9.34 -6.08 -1.00
CA VAL A 100 8.78 -5.65 -2.29
C VAL A 100 7.88 -6.74 -2.89
N ILE A 101 8.30 -8.00 -2.83
CA ILE A 101 7.47 -9.13 -3.31
C ILE A 101 6.19 -9.26 -2.48
N ALA A 102 6.27 -9.13 -1.15
CA ALA A 102 5.12 -9.14 -0.26
C ALA A 102 4.12 -8.01 -0.57
N ASN A 103 4.62 -6.78 -0.78
CA ASN A 103 3.82 -5.64 -1.22
C ASN A 103 3.08 -5.96 -2.52
N CYS A 104 3.78 -6.51 -3.52
CA CYS A 104 3.21 -6.91 -4.79
C CYS A 104 2.15 -8.02 -4.67
N LYS A 105 2.34 -9.00 -3.78
CA LYS A 105 1.32 -10.03 -3.48
C LYS A 105 0.02 -9.40 -2.97
N GLY A 106 0.12 -8.43 -2.06
CA GLY A 106 -1.04 -7.70 -1.53
C GLY A 106 -1.83 -6.98 -2.62
N ILE A 107 -1.12 -6.24 -3.48
CA ILE A 107 -1.70 -5.56 -4.64
C ILE A 107 -2.37 -6.57 -5.58
N LEU A 108 -1.70 -7.67 -5.91
CA LEU A 108 -2.21 -8.70 -6.82
C LEU A 108 -3.48 -9.35 -6.28
N PHE A 109 -3.49 -9.76 -5.01
CA PHE A 109 -4.66 -10.36 -4.38
C PHE A 109 -5.88 -9.44 -4.42
N PHE A 110 -5.72 -8.16 -4.08
CA PHE A 110 -6.82 -7.22 -4.21
C PHE A 110 -7.25 -7.03 -5.67
N SER A 111 -6.29 -6.95 -6.59
CA SER A 111 -6.58 -6.75 -8.02
C SER A 111 -7.39 -7.91 -8.61
N LEU A 112 -7.10 -9.15 -8.22
CA LEU A 112 -7.87 -10.33 -8.61
C LEU A 112 -9.31 -10.25 -8.09
N ILE A 113 -9.50 -9.94 -6.80
CA ILE A 113 -10.84 -9.77 -6.21
C ILE A 113 -11.61 -8.65 -6.93
N TYR A 114 -10.95 -7.51 -7.17
CA TYR A 114 -11.56 -6.38 -7.85
C TYR A 114 -11.98 -6.72 -9.28
N LEU A 115 -11.15 -7.44 -10.02
CA LEU A 115 -11.47 -7.89 -11.38
C LEU A 115 -12.67 -8.84 -11.39
N CYS A 116 -12.67 -9.87 -10.53
CA CYS A 116 -13.78 -10.80 -10.39
C CYS A 116 -15.09 -10.08 -10.06
N TRP A 117 -15.06 -9.15 -9.10
CA TRP A 117 -16.21 -8.33 -8.73
C TRP A 117 -16.72 -7.48 -9.89
N ARG A 118 -15.82 -6.85 -10.66
CA ARG A 118 -16.19 -6.05 -11.84
C ARG A 118 -16.81 -6.90 -12.94
N LEU A 119 -16.27 -8.08 -13.21
CA LEU A 119 -16.80 -9.00 -14.20
C LEU A 119 -18.19 -9.48 -13.80
N PHE A 120 -18.36 -9.94 -12.55
CA PHE A 120 -19.65 -10.34 -12.01
C PHE A 120 -20.70 -9.24 -12.14
N LYS A 121 -20.37 -8.02 -11.71
CA LYS A 121 -21.28 -6.87 -11.81
C LYS A 121 -21.67 -6.54 -13.25
N LYS A 122 -20.76 -6.71 -14.22
CA LYS A 122 -21.03 -6.48 -15.64
C LYS A 122 -22.00 -7.53 -16.21
N THR A 123 -21.93 -8.77 -15.73
CA THR A 123 -22.83 -9.85 -16.17
C THR A 123 -24.24 -9.71 -15.60
N THR A 124 -24.39 -9.15 -14.40
CA THR A 124 -25.68 -9.02 -13.69
C THR A 124 -26.39 -7.68 -13.89
N ALA A 125 -25.79 -6.74 -14.65
CA ALA A 125 -26.32 -5.39 -14.88
C ALA A 125 -26.77 -5.24 -16.34
#